data_AF-A0A3R6P981-F1
#
_entry.id   AF-A0A3R6P981-F1
#
_cell.length_a   1.000
_cell.length_b   1.000
_cell.length_c   1.000
_cell.angle_alpha   90.00
_cell.angle_beta   90.00
_cell.angle_gamma   90.00
#
_symmetry.space_group_name_H-M   'P 1'
#
loop_
_entity.id
_entity.type
_entity.pdbx_description
1 polymer ?
#
loop_
_entity_poly.entity_id
_entity_poly.type
_entity_poly.pdbx_seq_one_letter_code
_entity_poly.pdbx_strand_id
1 'polypeptide(L)'
;MENIIELKHITKNFDDNFTAVDDFNLEVQRGEFVTFLGPSGCGKTTTLRMIAGFEMPTEGEILLNGKDISKLPPNKRPINTVFQRYALFPHLNIYDNIAFGLKLKKLPKAEIEKKVKKALEMVDLEGFEDRRVQTLSGGQQQRIAIARSLVNEPEILLLDEPLGALDLKMRKEMQLELKEMHERLGITFIYVTHDQEEALTMSDKIVVMSEGRIQQIGTPEDIYNEPKNAFVADFIGESNIFNGIMTGKLKVRFCGAEFECLDDVEHGTQVDVVVRPEDILIVSPEQGAVKGTVISVVFKGVHYEITVQSGKNEIVIQSTKSAKVGDMVGLNVEPDGIHVMPAEKALNRIETGVDKYYKLEFLAGELACDLSKIVPSSHYEDGVLMDASGDVIDHERLKVILTIKPDDITMSDDQEEGIISGHIINLIYKGDHYSYVVRTENEEDFIVHDEYLWNMDDFVSLVIPKDKIHFELKK
;
A
#
# COMPACT_ATOMS: atom_id res chain seq x y z
N MET A 1 -1.48 26.79 9.29
CA MET A 1 -0.33 25.97 9.72
C MET A 1 0.73 26.09 8.64
N GLU A 2 2.01 26.14 9.00
CA GLU A 2 3.11 26.32 8.03
C GLU A 2 3.75 24.95 7.75
N ASN A 3 3.89 24.61 6.47
CA ASN A 3 4.54 23.37 6.05
C ASN A 3 6.05 23.48 6.31
N ILE A 4 6.62 22.48 6.99
CA ILE A 4 8.06 22.41 7.23
C ILE A 4 8.76 21.68 6.08
N ILE A 5 8.13 20.64 5.54
CA ILE A 5 8.63 19.86 4.42
C ILE A 5 7.56 19.78 3.34
N GLU A 6 7.97 19.90 2.08
CA GLU A 6 7.12 19.67 0.91
C GLU A 6 7.91 18.80 -0.09
N LEU A 7 7.31 17.70 -0.55
CA LEU A 7 7.80 16.90 -1.67
C LEU A 7 6.87 17.17 -2.84
N LYS A 8 7.43 17.61 -3.97
CA LYS A 8 6.67 17.97 -5.16
C LYS A 8 7.16 17.17 -6.35
N HIS A 9 6.26 16.38 -6.92
CA HIS A 9 6.50 15.53 -8.09
C HIS A 9 7.78 14.71 -7.98
N ILE A 10 8.02 14.12 -6.81
CA ILE A 10 9.26 13.38 -6.56
C ILE A 10 9.21 12.03 -7.29
N THR A 11 10.14 11.84 -8.21
CA THR A 11 10.35 10.58 -8.92
C THR A 11 11.77 10.10 -8.73
N LYS A 12 11.94 8.78 -8.51
CA LYS A 12 13.24 8.13 -8.37
C LYS A 12 13.33 6.89 -9.25
N ASN A 13 14.16 7.03 -10.28
CA ASN A 13 14.54 5.94 -11.17
C ASN A 13 15.96 5.48 -10.84
N PHE A 14 16.16 4.16 -10.80
CA PHE A 14 17.47 3.53 -10.67
C PHE A 14 18.05 3.18 -12.05
N ASP A 15 19.35 2.84 -12.08
CA ASP A 15 20.12 2.66 -13.31
C ASP A 15 19.62 1.49 -14.19
N ASP A 16 18.80 0.61 -13.64
CA ASP A 16 18.14 -0.53 -14.29
C ASP A 16 16.75 -0.18 -14.86
N ASN A 17 16.42 1.11 -14.99
CA ASN A 17 15.10 1.64 -15.35
C ASN A 17 13.99 1.32 -14.34
N PHE A 18 14.32 0.80 -13.15
CA PHE A 18 13.32 0.58 -12.11
C PHE A 18 12.89 1.90 -11.47
N THR A 19 11.58 2.18 -11.51
CA THR A 19 10.98 3.35 -10.86
C THR A 19 10.56 2.98 -9.43
N ALA A 20 11.35 3.43 -8.44
CA ALA A 20 11.12 3.09 -7.04
C ALA A 20 10.14 4.03 -6.32
N VAL A 21 10.01 5.26 -6.82
CA VAL A 21 9.08 6.28 -6.33
C VAL A 21 8.60 7.05 -7.55
N ASP A 22 7.29 7.23 -7.69
CA ASP A 22 6.68 7.80 -8.89
C ASP A 22 5.66 8.89 -8.52
N ASP A 23 5.90 10.11 -9.00
CA ASP A 23 5.09 11.31 -8.78
C ASP A 23 4.63 11.50 -7.32
N PHE A 24 5.58 11.37 -6.37
CA PHE A 24 5.28 11.47 -4.95
C PHE A 24 5.12 12.93 -4.51
N ASN A 25 3.94 13.24 -3.97
CA ASN A 25 3.56 14.57 -3.51
C ASN A 25 3.11 14.53 -2.05
N LEU A 26 3.76 15.30 -1.18
CA LEU A 26 3.47 15.30 0.25
C LEU A 26 3.76 16.66 0.89
N GLU A 27 2.84 17.10 1.74
CA GLU A 27 3.03 18.25 2.62
C GLU A 27 3.05 17.78 4.09
N VAL A 28 4.10 18.18 4.81
CA VAL A 28 4.27 17.87 6.23
C VAL A 28 4.25 19.16 7.04
N GLN A 29 3.39 19.21 8.04
CA GLN A 29 3.29 20.36 8.93
C GLN A 29 4.35 20.32 10.02
N ARG A 30 4.71 21.51 10.52
CA ARG A 30 5.62 21.62 11.66
C ARG A 30 5.03 20.96 12.91
N GLY A 31 5.80 20.07 13.55
CA GLY A 31 5.39 19.33 14.73
C GLY A 31 4.46 18.14 14.46
N GLU A 32 4.28 17.74 13.19
CA GLU A 32 3.47 16.59 12.81
C GLU A 32 4.27 15.27 12.92
N PHE A 33 3.64 14.21 13.40
CA PHE A 33 4.13 12.84 13.32
C PHE A 33 3.57 12.18 12.05
N VAL A 34 4.39 12.09 11.01
CA VAL A 34 4.03 11.47 9.73
C VAL A 34 4.64 10.08 9.62
N THR A 35 3.84 9.07 9.30
CA THR A 35 4.31 7.71 9.05
C THR A 35 4.10 7.28 7.61
N PHE A 36 5.16 6.78 6.96
CA PHE A 36 5.06 6.07 5.69
C PHE A 36 4.84 4.60 5.99
N LEU A 37 3.76 4.06 5.46
CA LEU A 37 3.29 2.70 5.67
C LEU A 37 3.04 2.03 4.31
N GLY A 38 3.33 0.74 4.18
CA GLY A 38 3.17 0.03 2.93
C GLY A 38 3.98 -1.26 2.87
N PRO A 39 3.77 -2.11 1.86
CA PRO A 39 4.50 -3.37 1.67
C PRO A 39 6.02 -3.18 1.53
N SER A 40 6.79 -4.24 1.72
CA SER A 40 8.23 -4.23 1.42
C SER A 40 8.47 -3.82 -0.04
N GLY A 41 9.48 -2.99 -0.29
CA GLY A 41 9.83 -2.55 -1.65
C GLY A 41 9.01 -1.38 -2.23
N CYS A 42 7.93 -0.92 -1.58
CA CYS A 42 7.08 0.14 -2.15
C CYS A 42 7.66 1.57 -2.15
N GLY A 43 8.95 1.76 -1.84
CA GLY A 43 9.62 3.07 -1.93
C GLY A 43 9.69 3.91 -0.63
N LYS A 44 9.21 3.42 0.52
CA LYS A 44 9.23 4.17 1.81
C LYS A 44 10.63 4.62 2.23
N THR A 45 11.56 3.66 2.38
CA THR A 45 12.94 3.94 2.78
C THR A 45 13.67 4.77 1.73
N THR A 46 13.39 4.56 0.44
CA THR A 46 13.91 5.38 -0.66
C THR A 46 13.48 6.84 -0.50
N THR A 47 12.20 7.07 -0.25
CA THR A 47 11.63 8.41 0.01
C THR A 47 12.28 9.06 1.24
N LEU A 48 12.40 8.33 2.35
CA LEU A 48 13.06 8.82 3.56
C LEU A 48 14.54 9.18 3.32
N ARG A 49 15.27 8.35 2.55
CA ARG A 49 16.66 8.60 2.17
C ARG A 49 16.81 9.81 1.25
N MET A 50 15.84 10.05 0.37
CA MET A 50 15.80 11.27 -0.44
C MET A 50 15.60 12.51 0.41
N ILE A 51 14.75 12.47 1.46
CA ILE A 51 14.59 13.57 2.43
C ILE A 51 15.88 13.78 3.24
N ALA A 52 16.55 12.70 3.65
CA ALA A 52 17.83 12.75 4.36
C ALA A 52 19.02 13.17 3.47
N GLY A 53 18.88 13.10 2.16
CA GLY A 53 19.92 13.39 1.16
C GLY A 53 20.91 12.27 0.92
N PHE A 54 20.64 11.06 1.41
CA PHE A 54 21.43 9.87 1.08
C PHE A 54 21.13 9.37 -0.33
N GLU A 55 19.95 9.69 -0.84
CA GLU A 55 19.57 9.53 -2.24
C GLU A 55 19.18 10.89 -2.82
N MET A 56 19.38 11.04 -4.14
CA MET A 56 18.89 12.22 -4.88
C MET A 56 17.68 11.82 -5.72
N PRO A 57 16.61 12.64 -5.74
CA PRO A 57 15.51 12.43 -6.66
C PRO A 57 15.99 12.54 -8.11
N THR A 58 15.40 11.75 -8.99
CA THR A 58 15.62 11.85 -10.44
C THR A 58 14.88 13.07 -10.97
N GLU A 59 13.64 13.28 -10.51
CA GLU A 59 12.79 14.43 -10.83
C GLU A 59 12.07 14.97 -9.59
N GLY A 60 11.57 16.19 -9.68
CA GLY A 60 10.86 16.86 -8.58
C GLY A 60 11.76 17.67 -7.64
N GLU A 61 11.14 18.23 -6.61
CA GLU A 61 11.80 19.07 -5.60
C GLU A 61 11.38 18.73 -4.17
N ILE A 62 12.35 18.79 -3.25
CA ILE A 62 12.18 18.66 -1.81
C ILE A 62 12.44 20.03 -1.19
N LEU A 63 11.40 20.64 -0.64
CA LEU A 63 11.48 21.94 0.01
C LEU A 63 11.52 21.75 1.53
N LEU A 64 12.43 22.45 2.19
CA LEU A 64 12.49 22.58 3.63
C LEU A 64 12.34 24.06 4.00
N ASN A 65 11.29 24.41 4.75
CA ASN A 65 10.92 25.80 5.04
C ASN A 65 10.88 26.65 3.74
N GLY A 66 10.27 26.10 2.68
CA GLY A 66 10.18 26.72 1.36
C GLY A 66 11.49 26.81 0.56
N LYS A 67 12.61 26.25 1.04
CA LYS A 67 13.90 26.24 0.33
C LYS A 67 14.20 24.86 -0.24
N ASP A 68 14.55 24.80 -1.52
CA ASP A 68 14.97 23.55 -2.17
C ASP A 68 16.25 22.98 -1.53
N ILE A 69 16.14 21.74 -1.06
CA ILE A 69 17.24 20.95 -0.48
C ILE A 69 17.58 19.71 -1.31
N SER A 70 16.92 19.48 -2.45
CA SER A 70 17.00 18.25 -3.26
C SER A 70 18.43 17.84 -3.61
N LYS A 71 19.29 18.83 -3.90
CA LYS A 71 20.70 18.63 -4.28
C LYS A 71 21.68 18.74 -3.11
N LEU A 72 21.20 19.00 -1.90
CA LEU A 72 22.07 19.10 -0.72
C LEU A 72 22.47 17.71 -0.24
N PRO A 73 23.77 17.47 0.06
CA PRO A 73 24.20 16.23 0.70
C PRO A 73 23.74 16.18 2.17
N PRO A 74 23.73 15.00 2.81
CA PRO A 74 23.18 14.81 4.16
C PRO A 74 23.79 15.73 5.20
N ASN A 75 25.11 15.93 5.15
CA ASN A 75 25.84 16.75 6.12
C ASN A 75 25.54 18.26 6.02
N LYS A 76 24.84 18.71 4.97
CA LYS A 76 24.38 20.09 4.80
C LYS A 76 22.88 20.26 5.05
N ARG A 77 22.15 19.17 5.27
CA ARG A 77 20.72 19.21 5.61
C ARG A 77 20.58 19.37 7.12
N PRO A 78 19.71 20.28 7.61
CA PRO A 78 19.45 20.45 9.04
C PRO A 78 18.45 19.39 9.54
N ILE A 79 18.69 18.12 9.19
CA ILE A 79 17.80 16.97 9.46
C ILE A 79 18.66 15.86 10.06
N ASN A 80 18.09 15.12 11.02
CA ASN A 80 18.76 14.00 11.66
C ASN A 80 18.01 12.70 11.39
N THR A 81 18.75 11.59 11.21
CA THR A 81 18.19 10.27 10.90
C THR A 81 18.62 9.24 11.93
N VAL A 82 17.66 8.44 12.40
CA VAL A 82 17.89 7.20 13.14
C VAL A 82 17.66 6.04 12.18
N PHE A 83 18.69 5.22 11.98
CA PHE A 83 18.65 4.07 11.09
C PHE A 83 18.16 2.80 11.82
N GLN A 84 17.65 1.83 11.07
CA GLN A 84 17.12 0.53 11.54
C GLN A 84 18.03 -0.23 12.51
N ARG A 85 19.36 -0.18 12.35
CA ARG A 85 20.34 -0.83 13.25
C ARG A 85 20.91 0.09 14.32
N TYR A 86 20.27 1.23 14.58
CA TYR A 86 20.67 2.31 15.48
C TYR A 86 21.99 3.01 15.13
N ALA A 87 22.86 2.35 14.36
CA ALA A 87 24.18 2.80 13.91
C ALA A 87 25.03 3.40 15.04
N LEU A 88 24.91 2.88 16.27
CA LEU A 88 25.73 3.30 17.40
C LEU A 88 27.19 2.91 17.18
N PHE A 89 28.12 3.75 17.61
CA PHE A 89 29.54 3.50 17.48
C PHE A 89 29.99 2.55 18.61
N PRO A 90 30.31 1.27 18.31
CA PRO A 90 30.53 0.26 19.35
C PRO A 90 31.83 0.48 20.14
N HIS A 91 32.75 1.25 19.57
CA HIS A 91 34.04 1.60 20.17
C HIS A 91 33.98 2.84 21.07
N LEU A 92 32.83 3.53 21.13
CA LEU A 92 32.61 4.71 21.98
C LEU A 92 31.69 4.35 23.15
N ASN A 93 31.83 5.05 24.28
CA ASN A 93 30.85 4.99 25.36
C ASN A 93 29.58 5.80 24.98
N ILE A 94 28.57 5.80 25.85
CA ILE A 94 27.30 6.48 25.58
C ILE A 94 27.48 8.00 25.47
N TYR A 95 28.26 8.59 26.37
CA TYR A 95 28.58 10.01 26.32
C TYR A 95 29.20 10.39 24.98
N ASP A 96 30.20 9.64 24.51
CA ASP A 96 30.91 9.92 23.27
C ASP A 96 30.05 9.66 22.03
N ASN A 97 29.14 8.68 22.10
CA ASN A 97 28.14 8.45 21.05
C ASN A 97 27.23 9.68 20.88
N ILE A 98 26.66 10.19 21.97
CA ILE A 98 25.76 11.34 21.94
C ILE A 98 26.54 12.62 21.61
N ALA A 99 27.71 12.84 22.22
CA ALA A 99 28.52 14.03 22.04
C ALA A 99 29.15 14.16 20.63
N PHE A 100 29.17 13.09 19.83
CA PHE A 100 29.92 13.02 18.58
C PHE A 100 29.64 14.21 17.64
N GLY A 101 28.38 14.50 17.35
CA GLY A 101 28.00 15.61 16.46
C GLY A 101 28.37 16.99 17.02
N LEU A 102 28.28 17.17 18.34
CA LEU A 102 28.65 18.41 19.01
C LEU A 102 30.18 18.65 18.98
N LYS A 103 30.96 17.58 19.14
CA LYS A 103 32.43 17.63 19.03
C LYS A 103 32.88 18.01 17.61
N LEU A 104 32.21 17.49 16.58
CA LEU A 104 32.47 17.87 15.19
C LEU A 104 32.17 19.35 14.92
N LYS A 105 31.12 19.90 15.55
CA LYS A 105 30.80 21.33 15.54
C LYS A 105 31.76 22.19 16.39
N LYS A 106 32.73 21.57 17.08
CA LYS A 106 33.73 22.22 17.94
C LYS A 106 33.12 23.09 19.05
N LEU A 107 32.00 22.65 19.62
CA LEU A 107 31.38 23.34 20.76
C LEU A 107 32.25 23.26 22.02
N PRO A 108 32.18 24.25 22.93
CA PRO A 108 32.88 24.21 24.21
C PRO A 108 32.50 22.99 25.05
N LYS A 109 33.46 22.38 25.75
CA LYS A 109 33.25 21.15 26.54
C LYS A 109 32.08 21.26 27.53
N ALA A 110 31.98 22.37 28.25
CA ALA A 110 30.90 22.61 29.21
C ALA A 110 29.51 22.63 28.55
N GLU A 111 29.41 23.12 27.31
CA GLU A 111 28.17 23.11 26.54
C GLU A 111 27.81 21.70 26.08
N ILE A 112 28.81 20.93 25.63
CA ILE A 112 28.64 19.52 25.26
C ILE A 112 28.11 18.72 26.44
N GLU A 113 28.74 18.82 27.61
CA GLU A 113 28.33 18.12 28.83
C GLU A 113 26.87 18.45 29.20
N LYS A 114 26.49 19.73 29.14
CA LYS A 114 25.12 20.18 29.41
C LYS A 114 24.12 19.58 28.41
N LYS A 115 24.42 19.61 27.11
CA LYS A 115 23.54 19.08 26.06
C LYS A 115 23.41 17.57 26.12
N VAL A 116 24.50 16.84 26.37
CA VAL A 116 24.47 15.37 26.53
C VAL A 116 23.62 14.98 27.73
N LYS A 117 23.80 15.65 28.87
CA LYS A 117 22.99 15.40 30.07
C LYS A 117 21.49 15.61 29.78
N LYS A 118 21.14 16.73 29.16
CA LYS A 118 19.74 17.02 28.77
C LYS A 118 19.18 15.97 27.81
N ALA A 119 19.98 15.48 26.86
CA ALA A 119 19.54 14.45 25.91
C ALA A 119 19.32 13.09 26.60
N LEU A 120 20.10 12.75 27.62
CA LEU A 120 19.90 11.54 28.43
C LEU A 120 18.67 11.66 29.33
N GLU A 121 18.42 12.83 29.92
CA GLU A 121 17.19 13.15 30.67
C GLU A 121 15.94 13.02 29.78
N MET A 122 16.02 13.40 28.50
CA MET A 122 14.90 13.24 27.55
C MET A 122 14.57 11.79 27.24
N VAL A 123 15.49 10.86 27.44
CA VAL A 123 15.28 9.44 27.13
C VAL A 123 15.33 8.56 28.37
N ASP A 124 15.21 9.14 29.57
CA ASP A 124 15.23 8.47 30.88
C ASP A 124 16.44 7.53 31.09
N LEU A 125 17.62 7.95 30.64
CA LEU A 125 18.87 7.19 30.77
C LEU A 125 19.97 7.98 31.48
N GLU A 126 19.62 8.82 32.45
CA GLU A 126 20.60 9.48 33.31
C GLU A 126 21.50 8.46 34.02
N GLY A 127 22.81 8.73 34.09
CA GLY A 127 23.78 7.82 34.71
C GLY A 127 24.32 6.73 33.76
N PHE A 128 23.91 6.71 32.49
CA PHE A 128 24.40 5.76 31.49
C PHE A 128 25.63 6.27 30.70
N GLU A 129 26.11 7.48 30.96
CA GLU A 129 27.16 8.19 30.22
C GLU A 129 28.39 7.32 29.95
N ASP A 130 28.88 6.63 30.97
CA ASP A 130 30.13 5.86 30.93
C ASP A 130 29.94 4.41 30.46
N ARG A 131 28.70 3.96 30.23
CA ARG A 131 28.42 2.59 29.79
C ARG A 131 28.88 2.36 28.35
N ARG A 132 29.10 1.08 28.02
CA ARG A 132 29.38 0.65 26.64
C ARG A 132 28.10 0.22 25.95
N VAL A 133 27.99 0.48 24.65
CA VAL A 133 26.82 0.12 23.82
C VAL A 133 26.43 -1.35 23.98
N GLN A 134 27.40 -2.26 24.02
CA GLN A 134 27.21 -3.71 24.14
C GLN A 134 26.56 -4.15 25.47
N THR A 135 26.51 -3.28 26.48
CA THR A 135 25.90 -3.57 27.78
C THR A 135 24.44 -3.16 27.87
N LEU A 136 23.90 -2.55 26.82
CA LEU A 136 22.54 -2.03 26.77
C LEU A 136 21.58 -3.04 26.13
N SER A 137 20.33 -3.07 26.61
CA SER A 137 19.22 -3.77 25.94
C SER A 137 18.88 -3.10 24.59
N GLY A 138 18.10 -3.78 23.74
CA GLY A 138 17.69 -3.23 22.44
C GLY A 138 16.97 -1.86 22.55
N GLY A 139 16.00 -1.75 23.48
CA GLY A 139 15.28 -0.49 23.72
C GLY A 139 16.19 0.61 24.30
N GLN A 140 17.15 0.25 25.16
CA GLN A 140 18.14 1.21 25.63
C GLN A 140 19.05 1.70 24.50
N GLN A 141 19.49 0.82 23.59
CA GLN A 141 20.27 1.22 22.42
C GLN A 141 19.48 2.17 21.51
N GLN A 142 18.19 1.90 21.31
CA GLN A 142 17.31 2.78 20.56
C GLN A 142 17.19 4.16 21.21
N ARG A 143 16.89 4.22 22.52
CA ARG A 143 16.84 5.47 23.28
C ARG A 143 18.14 6.28 23.16
N ILE A 144 19.30 5.62 23.20
CA ILE A 144 20.59 6.29 22.96
C ILE A 144 20.73 6.80 21.53
N ALA A 145 20.26 6.07 20.51
CA ALA A 145 20.29 6.52 19.13
C ALA A 145 19.40 7.74 18.88
N ILE A 146 18.23 7.77 19.53
CA ILE A 146 17.33 8.93 19.54
C ILE A 146 18.00 10.10 20.26
N ALA A 147 18.54 9.90 21.46
CA ALA A 147 19.27 10.95 22.20
C ALA A 147 20.42 11.55 21.40
N ARG A 148 21.21 10.72 20.70
CA ARG A 148 22.28 11.17 19.80
C ARG A 148 21.75 12.03 18.65
N SER A 149 20.55 11.77 18.18
CA SER A 149 19.92 12.54 17.12
C SER A 149 19.36 13.87 17.66
N LEU A 150 18.69 13.82 18.80
CA LEU A 150 18.07 14.99 19.46
C LEU A 150 19.07 15.99 20.04
N VAL A 151 20.28 15.55 20.40
CA VAL A 151 21.31 16.44 21.00
C VAL A 151 21.68 17.62 20.09
N ASN A 152 21.48 17.47 18.78
CA ASN A 152 21.71 18.52 17.79
C ASN A 152 20.55 19.52 17.66
N GLU A 153 19.47 19.32 18.43
CA GLU A 153 18.23 20.12 18.40
C GLU A 153 17.67 20.26 16.97
N PRO A 154 17.38 19.14 16.28
CA PRO A 154 16.86 19.18 14.92
C PRO A 154 15.40 19.67 14.88
N GLU A 155 14.99 20.27 13.77
CA GLU A 155 13.57 20.59 13.52
C GLU A 155 12.79 19.37 13.00
N ILE A 156 13.50 18.41 12.37
CA ILE A 156 12.94 17.18 11.81
C ILE A 156 13.78 15.98 12.26
N LEU A 157 13.10 14.94 12.77
CA LEU A 157 13.68 13.64 13.06
C LEU A 157 13.14 12.59 12.08
N LEU A 158 14.04 11.93 11.36
CA LEU A 158 13.72 10.82 10.45
C LEU A 158 14.00 9.49 11.15
N LEU A 159 13.06 8.55 11.06
CA LEU A 159 13.09 7.27 11.76
C LEU A 159 12.84 6.14 10.75
N ASP A 160 13.87 5.34 10.43
CA ASP A 160 13.79 4.24 9.45
C ASP A 160 13.66 2.89 10.17
N GLU A 161 12.43 2.37 10.27
CA GLU A 161 12.08 1.12 10.98
C GLU A 161 12.76 0.96 12.35
N PRO A 162 12.70 1.97 13.24
CA PRO A 162 13.50 1.97 14.47
C PRO A 162 13.04 0.92 15.49
N LEU A 163 11.88 0.28 15.30
CA LEU A 163 11.31 -0.72 16.21
C LEU A 163 11.39 -2.16 15.70
N GLY A 164 11.82 -2.37 14.44
CA GLY A 164 11.76 -3.69 13.79
C GLY A 164 12.62 -4.77 14.45
N ALA A 165 13.65 -4.39 15.21
CA ALA A 165 14.54 -5.32 15.91
C ALA A 165 14.10 -5.69 17.33
N LEU A 166 12.99 -5.14 17.83
CA LEU A 166 12.51 -5.34 19.20
C LEU A 166 11.47 -6.45 19.28
N ASP A 167 11.40 -7.14 20.42
CA ASP A 167 10.29 -8.06 20.72
C ASP A 167 8.96 -7.31 20.94
N LEU A 168 7.85 -8.02 20.85
CA LEU A 168 6.50 -7.43 20.89
C LEU A 168 6.23 -6.58 22.14
N LYS A 169 6.70 -7.00 23.32
CA LYS A 169 6.44 -6.27 24.57
C LYS A 169 7.22 -4.96 24.58
N MET A 170 8.51 -5.04 24.29
CA MET A 170 9.35 -3.84 24.22
C MET A 170 8.91 -2.91 23.10
N ARG A 171 8.44 -3.45 21.97
CA ARG A 171 7.90 -2.65 20.85
C ARG A 171 6.73 -1.78 21.30
N LYS A 172 5.71 -2.37 21.95
CA LYS A 172 4.55 -1.62 22.46
C LYS A 172 4.94 -0.55 23.48
N GLU A 173 5.86 -0.88 24.39
CA GLU A 173 6.39 0.09 25.37
C GLU A 173 7.07 1.27 24.64
N MET A 174 7.95 0.99 23.69
CA MET A 174 8.67 2.02 22.93
C MET A 174 7.77 2.86 22.01
N GLN A 175 6.67 2.30 21.49
CA GLN A 175 5.69 3.07 20.70
C GLN A 175 5.06 4.20 21.52
N LEU A 176 4.61 3.88 22.73
CA LEU A 176 4.03 4.86 23.65
C LEU A 176 5.05 5.93 24.02
N GLU A 177 6.28 5.51 24.32
CA GLU A 177 7.37 6.43 24.67
C GLU A 177 7.74 7.37 23.50
N LEU A 178 7.77 6.87 22.27
CA LEU A 178 8.03 7.70 21.09
C LEU A 178 6.93 8.75 20.90
N LYS A 179 5.66 8.37 21.11
CA LYS A 179 4.52 9.29 21.05
C LYS A 179 4.61 10.37 22.12
N GLU A 180 4.82 9.98 23.39
CA GLU A 180 4.99 10.94 24.50
C GLU A 180 6.20 11.86 24.29
N MET A 181 7.30 11.32 23.75
CA MET A 181 8.48 12.09 23.41
C MET A 181 8.19 13.12 22.32
N HIS A 182 7.47 12.74 21.27
CA HIS A 182 7.03 13.64 20.20
C HIS A 182 6.19 14.78 20.77
N GLU A 183 5.16 14.47 21.56
CA GLU A 183 4.29 15.46 22.20
C GLU A 183 5.07 16.46 23.08
N ARG A 184 6.07 15.98 23.82
CA ARG A 184 6.90 16.82 24.70
C ARG A 184 7.89 17.70 23.93
N LEU A 185 8.41 17.23 22.79
CA LEU A 185 9.42 17.95 22.01
C LEU A 185 8.81 18.94 21.01
N GLY A 186 7.67 18.60 20.41
CA GLY A 186 6.99 19.41 19.39
C GLY A 186 7.80 19.60 18.10
N ILE A 187 8.74 18.70 17.81
CA ILE A 187 9.50 18.67 16.54
C ILE A 187 8.81 17.72 15.56
N THR A 188 9.02 17.88 14.26
CA THR A 188 8.40 17.01 13.24
C THR A 188 9.06 15.64 13.20
N PHE A 189 8.27 14.58 13.18
CA PHE A 189 8.73 13.20 13.01
C PHE A 189 8.31 12.69 11.63
N ILE A 190 9.24 12.07 10.89
CA ILE A 190 8.91 11.27 9.71
C ILE A 190 9.41 9.85 9.96
N TYR A 191 8.46 8.93 10.05
CA TYR A 191 8.63 7.55 10.47
C TYR A 191 8.35 6.61 9.31
N VAL A 192 9.13 5.55 9.18
CA VAL A 192 8.91 4.49 8.18
C VAL A 192 8.73 3.18 8.91
N THR A 193 7.66 2.45 8.57
CA THR A 193 7.42 1.10 9.07
C THR A 193 6.62 0.26 8.08
N HIS A 194 6.65 -1.04 8.29
CA HIS A 194 5.74 -2.01 7.68
C HIS A 194 4.69 -2.52 8.69
N ASP A 195 4.78 -2.12 9.95
CA ASP A 195 3.86 -2.51 11.02
C ASP A 195 2.68 -1.51 11.10
N GLN A 196 1.47 -2.01 10.93
CA GLN A 196 0.26 -1.20 10.91
C GLN A 196 -0.10 -0.66 12.31
N GLU A 197 0.14 -1.45 13.37
CA GLU A 197 -0.16 -1.05 14.75
C GLU A 197 0.70 0.16 15.14
N GLU A 198 1.96 0.18 14.70
CA GLU A 198 2.85 1.33 14.87
C GLU A 198 2.29 2.60 14.22
N ALA A 199 1.87 2.51 12.95
CA ALA A 199 1.37 3.65 12.20
C ALA A 199 0.06 4.18 12.80
N LEU A 200 -0.88 3.30 13.13
CA LEU A 200 -2.19 3.68 13.67
C LEU A 200 -2.10 4.29 15.08
N THR A 201 -1.13 3.85 15.89
CA THR A 201 -1.02 4.27 17.30
C THR A 201 -0.33 5.64 17.47
N MET A 202 0.73 5.89 16.69
CA MET A 202 1.65 7.01 16.94
C MET A 202 1.44 8.23 16.04
N SER A 203 0.83 8.05 14.87
CA SER A 203 0.88 9.07 13.81
C SER A 203 -0.26 10.07 13.90
N ASP A 204 0.04 11.33 13.56
CA ASP A 204 -0.98 12.32 13.24
C ASP A 204 -1.47 12.14 11.80
N LYS A 205 -0.56 11.73 10.90
CA LYS A 205 -0.81 11.49 9.47
C LYS A 205 -0.10 10.23 9.00
N ILE A 206 -0.80 9.41 8.25
CA ILE A 206 -0.26 8.21 7.60
C ILE A 206 -0.26 8.41 6.09
N VAL A 207 0.83 8.04 5.44
CA VAL A 207 0.97 7.96 3.98
C VAL A 207 1.07 6.49 3.63
N VAL A 208 -0.02 5.93 3.09
CA VAL A 208 -0.06 4.55 2.61
C VAL A 208 0.52 4.51 1.20
N MET A 209 1.55 3.70 1.00
CA MET A 209 2.29 3.58 -0.26
C MET A 209 2.19 2.17 -0.84
N SER A 210 2.02 2.08 -2.15
CA SER A 210 2.16 0.85 -2.92
C SER A 210 2.86 1.18 -4.23
N GLU A 211 3.80 0.33 -4.64
CA GLU A 211 4.48 0.41 -5.95
C GLU A 211 5.04 1.81 -6.27
N GLY A 212 5.70 2.42 -5.30
CA GLY A 212 6.32 3.74 -5.46
C GLY A 212 5.33 4.91 -5.46
N ARG A 213 4.02 4.65 -5.38
CA ARG A 213 2.94 5.64 -5.42
C ARG A 213 2.22 5.76 -4.08
N ILE A 214 1.68 6.93 -3.82
CA ILE A 214 0.80 7.18 -2.68
C ILE A 214 -0.59 6.65 -3.01
N GLN A 215 -1.12 5.77 -2.17
CA GLN A 215 -2.46 5.21 -2.28
C GLN A 215 -3.47 6.06 -1.50
N GLN A 216 -3.09 6.50 -0.30
CA GLN A 216 -3.92 7.37 0.53
C GLN A 216 -3.06 8.14 1.53
N ILE A 217 -3.49 9.36 1.85
CA ILE A 217 -2.98 10.17 2.97
C ILE A 217 -4.18 10.51 3.85
N GLY A 218 -4.06 10.30 5.16
CA GLY A 218 -5.13 10.59 6.11
C GLY A 218 -4.67 10.45 7.55
N THR A 219 -5.58 10.75 8.49
CA THR A 219 -5.39 10.40 9.90
C THR A 219 -5.49 8.88 10.09
N PRO A 220 -4.99 8.30 11.19
CA PRO A 220 -5.20 6.89 11.49
C PRO A 220 -6.66 6.42 11.38
N GLU A 221 -7.60 7.24 11.87
CA GLU A 221 -9.04 6.93 11.78
C GLU A 221 -9.53 6.97 10.33
N ASP A 222 -9.12 7.94 9.52
CA ASP A 222 -9.50 8.01 8.11
C ASP A 222 -8.96 6.82 7.31
N ILE A 223 -7.71 6.42 7.56
CA ILE A 223 -7.09 5.28 6.88
C ILE A 223 -7.81 3.98 7.24
N TYR A 224 -8.24 3.83 8.49
CA TYR A 224 -8.92 2.62 8.95
C TYR A 224 -10.39 2.56 8.51
N ASN A 225 -11.14 3.64 8.74
CA ASN A 225 -12.60 3.69 8.57
C ASN A 225 -13.02 4.08 7.15
N GLU A 226 -12.23 4.90 6.45
CA GLU A 226 -12.57 5.40 5.11
C GLU A 226 -11.46 5.10 4.07
N PRO A 227 -11.15 3.82 3.80
CA PRO A 227 -10.15 3.46 2.80
C PRO A 227 -10.58 3.96 1.40
N LYS A 228 -9.67 4.58 0.65
CA LYS A 228 -9.97 5.17 -0.68
C LYS A 228 -9.99 4.14 -1.81
N ASN A 229 -9.38 2.98 -1.61
CA ASN A 229 -9.36 1.90 -2.58
C ASN A 229 -9.22 0.53 -1.89
N ALA A 230 -9.46 -0.54 -2.66
CA ALA A 230 -9.44 -1.91 -2.16
C ALA A 230 -8.07 -2.30 -1.58
N PHE A 231 -6.98 -1.80 -2.14
CA PHE A 231 -5.65 -2.05 -1.60
C PHE A 231 -5.52 -1.49 -0.17
N VAL A 232 -5.94 -0.25 0.09
CA VAL A 232 -5.85 0.31 1.47
C VAL A 232 -6.78 -0.45 2.42
N ALA A 233 -7.97 -0.84 1.96
CA ALA A 233 -8.93 -1.60 2.75
C ALA A 233 -8.41 -2.99 3.16
N ASP A 234 -7.74 -3.68 2.24
CA ASP A 234 -7.14 -5.00 2.46
C ASP A 234 -5.82 -4.90 3.24
N PHE A 235 -5.01 -3.89 2.95
CA PHE A 235 -3.70 -3.71 3.55
C PHE A 235 -3.73 -3.16 4.98
N ILE A 236 -4.79 -2.44 5.38
CA ILE A 236 -4.91 -1.87 6.73
C ILE A 236 -5.99 -2.60 7.51
N GLY A 237 -5.61 -3.27 8.59
CA GLY A 237 -6.50 -4.10 9.39
C GLY A 237 -6.91 -5.39 8.67
N GLU A 238 -7.84 -6.13 9.25
CA GLU A 238 -8.54 -7.20 8.55
C GLU A 238 -9.83 -6.61 7.93
N SER A 239 -10.19 -7.09 6.75
CA SER A 239 -11.38 -6.66 6.02
C SER A 239 -12.07 -7.84 5.37
N ASN A 240 -13.39 -7.81 5.33
CA ASN A 240 -14.14 -8.57 4.35
C ASN A 240 -14.44 -7.65 3.16
N ILE A 241 -14.02 -8.05 1.97
CA ILE A 241 -14.30 -7.33 0.73
C ILE A 241 -15.23 -8.19 -0.11
N PHE A 242 -16.38 -7.64 -0.51
CA PHE A 242 -17.40 -8.34 -1.27
C PHE A 242 -17.78 -7.60 -2.53
N ASN A 243 -18.08 -8.34 -3.59
CA ASN A 243 -18.72 -7.76 -4.75
C ASN A 243 -20.16 -7.33 -4.41
N GLY A 244 -20.48 -6.09 -4.73
CA GLY A 244 -21.79 -5.49 -4.50
C GLY A 244 -22.33 -4.71 -5.69
N ILE A 245 -23.59 -4.31 -5.58
CA ILE A 245 -24.25 -3.40 -6.52
C ILE A 245 -25.13 -2.41 -5.77
N MET A 246 -25.07 -1.14 -6.15
CA MET A 246 -25.96 -0.12 -5.62
C MET A 246 -27.38 -0.34 -6.13
N THR A 247 -28.34 -0.60 -5.22
CA THR A 247 -29.74 -0.88 -5.57
C THR A 247 -30.67 0.31 -5.34
N GLY A 248 -30.14 1.40 -4.80
CA GLY A 248 -30.88 2.63 -4.55
C GLY A 248 -30.00 3.67 -3.88
N LYS A 249 -30.61 4.80 -3.51
CA LYS A 249 -29.96 5.81 -2.70
C LYS A 249 -29.59 5.22 -1.34
N LEU A 250 -28.31 5.29 -0.96
CA LEU A 250 -27.79 4.77 0.32
C LEU A 250 -28.13 3.28 0.55
N LYS A 251 -28.19 2.50 -0.53
CA LYS A 251 -28.54 1.08 -0.49
C LYS A 251 -27.65 0.26 -1.40
N VAL A 252 -27.09 -0.79 -0.82
CA VAL A 252 -26.17 -1.70 -1.51
C VAL A 252 -26.61 -3.15 -1.28
N ARG A 253 -26.44 -3.98 -2.30
CA ARG A 253 -26.66 -5.42 -2.22
C ARG A 253 -25.35 -6.17 -2.37
N PHE A 254 -25.03 -6.99 -1.38
CA PHE A 254 -23.88 -7.91 -1.37
C PHE A 254 -24.21 -9.15 -0.53
N CYS A 255 -23.47 -10.24 -0.71
CA CYS A 255 -23.73 -11.52 -0.02
C CYS A 255 -25.19 -12.03 -0.10
N GLY A 256 -25.91 -11.66 -1.17
CA GLY A 256 -27.31 -12.04 -1.38
C GLY A 256 -28.35 -11.26 -0.57
N ALA A 257 -27.95 -10.24 0.19
CA ALA A 257 -28.84 -9.39 0.99
C ALA A 257 -28.66 -7.89 0.64
N GLU A 258 -29.68 -7.09 0.95
CA GLU A 258 -29.66 -5.64 0.74
C GLU A 258 -29.53 -4.93 2.08
N PHE A 259 -28.63 -3.95 2.14
CA PHE A 259 -28.29 -3.19 3.32
C PHE A 259 -28.42 -1.69 3.05
N GLU A 260 -28.69 -0.92 4.10
CA GLU A 260 -28.52 0.54 4.09
C GLU A 260 -27.03 0.85 4.35
N CYS A 261 -26.47 1.84 3.67
CA CYS A 261 -25.09 2.30 3.85
C CYS A 261 -25.04 3.84 3.91
N LEU A 262 -23.88 4.41 4.20
CA LEU A 262 -23.71 5.88 4.24
C LEU A 262 -23.25 6.50 2.92
N ASP A 263 -22.72 5.70 2.00
CA ASP A 263 -22.21 6.15 0.71
C ASP A 263 -23.29 6.25 -0.38
N ASP A 264 -23.39 7.42 -1.03
CA ASP A 264 -24.35 7.69 -2.10
C ASP A 264 -23.68 7.59 -3.49
N VAL A 265 -23.53 6.37 -3.97
CA VAL A 265 -23.03 6.05 -5.32
C VAL A 265 -24.21 5.81 -6.29
N GLU A 266 -24.01 6.09 -7.58
CA GLU A 266 -25.06 5.96 -8.60
C GLU A 266 -25.69 4.56 -8.63
N HIS A 267 -27.02 4.51 -8.70
CA HIS A 267 -27.79 3.27 -8.79
C HIS A 267 -27.34 2.39 -9.98
N GLY A 268 -27.15 1.10 -9.73
CA GLY A 268 -26.70 0.11 -10.71
C GLY A 268 -25.18 0.03 -10.86
N THR A 269 -24.43 0.86 -10.14
CA THR A 269 -22.96 0.80 -10.10
C THR A 269 -22.51 -0.46 -9.36
N GLN A 270 -21.60 -1.21 -9.97
CA GLN A 270 -20.86 -2.28 -9.30
C GLN A 270 -19.84 -1.67 -8.36
N VAL A 271 -19.76 -2.22 -7.15
CA VAL A 271 -18.98 -1.68 -6.05
C VAL A 271 -18.26 -2.79 -5.31
N ASP A 272 -17.11 -2.48 -4.75
CA ASP A 272 -16.48 -3.31 -3.73
C ASP A 272 -17.00 -2.82 -2.37
N VAL A 273 -17.63 -3.73 -1.62
CA VAL A 273 -18.17 -3.46 -0.29
C VAL A 273 -17.18 -3.97 0.74
N VAL A 274 -16.71 -3.07 1.60
CA VAL A 274 -15.78 -3.38 2.68
C VAL A 274 -16.54 -3.38 3.99
N VAL A 275 -16.39 -4.47 4.76
CA VAL A 275 -16.93 -4.59 6.11
C VAL A 275 -15.84 -5.14 7.04
N ARG A 276 -15.55 -4.42 8.13
CA ARG A 276 -14.58 -4.90 9.11
C ARG A 276 -15.12 -6.10 9.87
N PRO A 277 -14.31 -7.14 10.16
CA PRO A 277 -14.77 -8.31 10.89
C PRO A 277 -15.46 -8.00 12.22
N GLU A 278 -15.02 -6.95 12.93
CA GLU A 278 -15.59 -6.49 14.19
C GLU A 278 -16.94 -5.76 14.06
N ASP A 279 -17.29 -5.27 12.87
CA ASP A 279 -18.58 -4.60 12.60
C ASP A 279 -19.70 -5.61 12.26
N ILE A 280 -19.36 -6.89 12.06
CA ILE A 280 -20.32 -7.94 11.73
C ILE A 280 -20.93 -8.52 13.00
N LEU A 281 -22.24 -8.33 13.15
CA LEU A 281 -23.02 -8.83 14.27
C LEU A 281 -23.58 -10.22 14.00
N ILE A 282 -23.19 -11.19 14.84
CA ILE A 282 -23.81 -12.52 14.87
C ILE A 282 -25.12 -12.47 15.66
N VAL A 283 -26.22 -12.80 14.99
CA VAL A 283 -27.60 -12.86 15.51
C VAL A 283 -28.24 -14.22 15.23
N SER A 284 -29.47 -14.44 15.68
CA SER A 284 -30.19 -15.66 15.32
C SER A 284 -30.48 -15.71 13.81
N PRO A 285 -30.55 -16.90 13.18
CA PRO A 285 -30.80 -17.02 11.74
C PRO A 285 -32.04 -16.24 11.26
N GLU A 286 -33.08 -16.13 12.08
CA GLU A 286 -34.31 -15.43 11.74
C GLU A 286 -34.18 -13.90 11.74
N GLN A 287 -33.17 -13.37 12.43
CA GLN A 287 -32.92 -11.93 12.61
C GLN A 287 -31.79 -11.39 11.72
N GLY A 288 -31.02 -12.27 11.08
CA GLY A 288 -29.92 -11.90 10.20
C GLY A 288 -30.38 -11.60 8.77
N ALA A 289 -29.81 -10.55 8.18
CA ALA A 289 -29.94 -10.23 6.77
C ALA A 289 -29.26 -11.29 5.89
N VAL A 290 -28.09 -11.78 6.32
CA VAL A 290 -27.37 -12.89 5.69
C VAL A 290 -27.44 -14.10 6.61
N LYS A 291 -27.61 -15.29 6.03
CA LYS A 291 -27.60 -16.57 6.77
C LYS A 291 -26.39 -17.39 6.34
N GLY A 292 -25.72 -18.02 7.30
CA GLY A 292 -24.59 -18.87 6.98
C GLY A 292 -24.32 -19.93 8.05
N THR A 293 -23.41 -20.84 7.72
CA THR A 293 -22.96 -21.91 8.61
C THR A 293 -21.57 -21.59 9.11
N VAL A 294 -21.35 -21.69 10.42
CA VAL A 294 -20.02 -21.50 11.02
C VAL A 294 -19.10 -22.64 10.58
N ILE A 295 -18.00 -22.33 9.89
CA ILE A 295 -17.03 -23.32 9.41
C ILE A 295 -15.74 -23.34 10.22
N SER A 296 -15.38 -22.22 10.85
CA SER A 296 -14.18 -22.11 11.69
C SER A 296 -14.43 -21.21 12.90
N VAL A 297 -13.79 -21.54 14.02
CA VAL A 297 -13.77 -20.72 15.25
C VAL A 297 -12.37 -20.83 15.86
N VAL A 298 -11.66 -19.71 15.90
CA VAL A 298 -10.30 -19.62 16.44
C VAL A 298 -10.25 -18.58 17.55
N PHE A 299 -9.72 -18.95 18.72
CA PHE A 299 -9.53 -18.00 19.82
C PHE A 299 -8.21 -17.24 19.63
N LYS A 300 -8.29 -15.91 19.44
CA LYS A 300 -7.13 -15.01 19.23
C LYS A 300 -6.74 -14.25 20.51
N GLY A 301 -7.27 -14.64 21.67
CA GLY A 301 -6.93 -14.07 22.98
C GLY A 301 -8.00 -13.12 23.52
N VAL A 302 -8.17 -11.93 22.94
CA VAL A 302 -9.21 -10.97 23.37
C VAL A 302 -10.55 -11.15 22.65
N HIS A 303 -10.53 -11.84 21.51
CA HIS A 303 -11.71 -12.15 20.70
C HIS A 303 -11.59 -13.54 20.07
N TYR A 304 -12.68 -13.99 19.46
CA TYR A 304 -12.77 -15.13 18.55
C TYR A 304 -12.84 -14.63 17.13
N GLU A 305 -12.03 -15.23 16.27
CA GLU A 305 -12.17 -15.14 14.82
C GLU A 305 -13.08 -16.27 14.38
N ILE A 306 -14.20 -15.93 13.77
CA ILE A 306 -15.27 -16.85 13.38
C ILE A 306 -15.47 -16.71 11.88
N THR A 307 -15.30 -17.80 11.14
CA THR A 307 -15.56 -17.83 9.70
C THR A 307 -16.93 -18.46 9.45
N VAL A 308 -17.78 -17.75 8.72
CA VAL A 308 -19.14 -18.16 8.36
C VAL A 308 -19.24 -18.28 6.84
N GLN A 309 -19.66 -19.45 6.36
CA GLN A 309 -19.96 -19.69 4.94
C GLN A 309 -21.41 -19.30 4.63
N SER A 310 -21.61 -18.40 3.67
CA SER A 310 -22.94 -18.06 3.12
C SER A 310 -22.95 -18.18 1.59
N GLY A 311 -23.52 -19.28 1.09
CA GLY A 311 -23.42 -19.61 -0.33
C GLY A 311 -21.96 -19.83 -0.72
N LYS A 312 -21.46 -19.04 -1.68
CA LYS A 312 -20.03 -19.03 -2.07
C LYS A 312 -19.16 -18.13 -1.19
N ASN A 313 -19.75 -17.22 -0.41
CA ASN A 313 -18.99 -16.22 0.33
C ASN A 313 -18.49 -16.79 1.67
N GLU A 314 -17.21 -16.61 1.95
CA GLU A 314 -16.62 -16.72 3.27
C GLU A 314 -16.63 -15.36 3.95
N ILE A 315 -17.11 -15.32 5.20
CA ILE A 315 -17.27 -14.10 5.98
C ILE A 315 -16.52 -14.28 7.31
N VAL A 316 -15.48 -13.48 7.52
CA VAL A 316 -14.67 -13.46 8.74
C VAL A 316 -15.25 -12.45 9.73
N ILE A 317 -15.40 -12.88 10.98
CA ILE A 317 -16.04 -12.09 12.04
C ILE A 317 -15.15 -12.10 13.28
N GLN A 318 -14.92 -10.94 13.88
CA GLN A 318 -14.25 -10.82 15.17
C GLN A 318 -15.28 -10.55 16.28
N SER A 319 -15.41 -11.46 17.24
CA SER A 319 -16.39 -11.33 18.33
C SER A 319 -15.83 -11.77 19.67
N THR A 320 -16.22 -11.09 20.76
CA THR A 320 -15.90 -11.56 22.13
C THR A 320 -16.72 -12.79 22.54
N LYS A 321 -17.75 -13.14 21.78
CA LYS A 321 -18.60 -14.32 22.00
C LYS A 321 -18.20 -15.43 21.03
N SER A 322 -18.02 -16.64 21.54
CA SER A 322 -17.78 -17.82 20.71
C SER A 322 -19.07 -18.27 19.99
N ALA A 323 -18.89 -18.87 18.83
CA ALA A 323 -19.90 -19.71 18.16
C ALA A 323 -19.48 -21.19 18.21
N LYS A 324 -20.28 -22.10 17.66
CA LYS A 324 -19.90 -23.50 17.44
C LYS A 324 -19.85 -23.79 15.95
N VAL A 325 -18.82 -24.52 15.54
CA VAL A 325 -18.70 -25.01 14.17
C VAL A 325 -19.89 -25.92 13.84
N GLY A 326 -20.49 -25.68 12.68
CA GLY A 326 -21.69 -26.35 12.19
C GLY A 326 -23.00 -25.67 12.57
N ASP A 327 -23.00 -24.68 13.47
CA ASP A 327 -24.20 -23.91 13.79
C ASP A 327 -24.58 -23.00 12.61
N MET A 328 -25.88 -22.87 12.38
CA MET A 328 -26.43 -21.87 11.47
C MET A 328 -26.65 -20.57 12.24
N VAL A 329 -26.16 -19.47 11.69
CA VAL A 329 -26.25 -18.12 12.29
C VAL A 329 -26.80 -17.10 11.29
N GLY A 330 -27.35 -16.02 11.81
CA GLY A 330 -27.69 -14.83 11.04
C GLY A 330 -26.61 -13.76 11.24
N LEU A 331 -26.35 -12.97 10.19
CA LEU A 331 -25.37 -11.89 10.20
C LEU A 331 -26.05 -10.57 9.84
N ASN A 332 -25.71 -9.52 10.56
CA ASN A 332 -26.10 -8.13 10.27
C ASN A 332 -24.87 -7.22 10.32
N VAL A 333 -24.96 -6.08 9.65
CA VAL A 333 -23.96 -5.01 9.67
C VAL A 333 -24.73 -3.70 9.81
N GLU A 334 -24.26 -2.80 10.67
CA GLU A 334 -24.84 -1.46 10.79
C GLU A 334 -24.42 -0.58 9.59
N PRO A 335 -25.23 0.41 9.18
CA PRO A 335 -24.96 1.16 7.94
C PRO A 335 -23.62 1.90 7.89
N ASP A 336 -23.08 2.28 9.04
CA ASP A 336 -21.78 2.92 9.22
C ASP A 336 -20.59 1.95 9.15
N GLY A 337 -20.82 0.65 9.38
CA GLY A 337 -19.83 -0.42 9.18
C GLY A 337 -19.76 -0.93 7.73
N ILE A 338 -20.50 -0.33 6.80
CA ILE A 338 -20.52 -0.68 5.38
C ILE A 338 -19.88 0.46 4.60
N HIS A 339 -18.66 0.24 4.14
CA HIS A 339 -17.96 1.17 3.27
C HIS A 339 -18.06 0.72 1.82
N VAL A 340 -18.48 1.64 0.94
CA VAL A 340 -18.69 1.34 -0.49
C VAL A 340 -17.62 2.03 -1.31
N MET A 341 -16.86 1.23 -2.06
CA MET A 341 -15.87 1.74 -3.00
C MET A 341 -16.35 1.46 -4.43
N PRO A 342 -16.15 2.39 -5.38
CA PRO A 342 -16.32 2.08 -6.79
C PRO A 342 -15.48 0.83 -7.10
N ALA A 343 -16.12 -0.24 -7.58
CA ALA A 343 -15.36 -1.38 -8.05
C ALA A 343 -14.53 -0.87 -9.23
N GLU A 344 -13.23 -1.13 -9.22
CA GLU A 344 -12.46 -0.98 -10.44
C GLU A 344 -13.15 -1.88 -11.47
N LYS A 345 -13.71 -1.26 -12.52
CA LYS A 345 -14.17 -1.99 -13.70
C LYS A 345 -12.91 -2.47 -14.42
N ALA A 346 -12.29 -3.46 -13.83
CA ALA A 346 -11.05 -4.07 -14.23
C ALA A 346 -11.29 -4.87 -15.51
N LEU A 347 -11.63 -4.21 -16.60
CA LEU A 347 -11.47 -4.82 -17.91
C LEU A 347 -10.00 -4.64 -18.26
N ASN A 348 -9.30 -5.75 -18.47
CA ASN A 348 -7.95 -5.70 -19.01
C ASN A 348 -8.05 -5.11 -20.42
N ARG A 349 -7.48 -3.93 -20.60
CA ARG A 349 -7.57 -3.14 -21.83
C ARG A 349 -6.18 -2.88 -22.37
N ILE A 350 -5.91 -3.42 -23.55
CA ILE A 350 -4.58 -3.37 -24.16
C ILE A 350 -4.71 -2.74 -25.53
N GLU A 351 -3.90 -1.73 -25.79
CA GLU A 351 -3.79 -1.11 -27.09
C GLU A 351 -2.70 -1.79 -27.91
N THR A 352 -3.05 -2.29 -29.09
CA THR A 352 -2.13 -2.95 -30.01
C THR A 352 -2.14 -2.27 -31.37
N GLY A 353 -0.99 -2.35 -32.05
CA GLY A 353 -0.87 -2.08 -33.48
C GLY A 353 -1.34 -3.27 -34.34
N VAL A 354 -1.36 -3.02 -35.65
CA VAL A 354 -1.64 -4.01 -36.69
C VAL A 354 -0.41 -4.16 -37.58
N ASP A 355 0.04 -5.39 -37.77
CA ASP A 355 1.20 -5.69 -38.60
C ASP A 355 0.87 -5.58 -40.11
N LYS A 356 1.90 -5.74 -40.96
CA LYS A 356 1.77 -5.71 -42.42
C LYS A 356 0.92 -6.84 -43.01
N TYR A 357 0.56 -7.84 -42.22
CA TYR A 357 -0.29 -8.96 -42.59
C TYR A 357 -1.71 -8.84 -41.98
N TYR A 358 -2.07 -7.68 -41.44
CA TYR A 358 -3.35 -7.42 -40.79
C TYR A 358 -3.64 -8.30 -39.57
N LYS A 359 -2.59 -8.71 -38.86
CA LYS A 359 -2.67 -9.38 -37.56
C LYS A 359 -2.37 -8.41 -36.43
N LEU A 360 -2.86 -8.73 -35.24
CA LEU A 360 -2.63 -7.91 -34.05
C LEU A 360 -1.30 -8.28 -33.40
N GLU A 361 -0.48 -7.26 -33.14
CA GLU A 361 0.79 -7.37 -32.42
C GLU A 361 0.54 -7.45 -30.90
N PHE A 362 0.25 -8.65 -30.40
CA PHE A 362 -0.11 -8.84 -28.99
C PHE A 362 1.11 -9.23 -28.16
N LEU A 363 1.67 -8.26 -27.43
CA LEU A 363 2.89 -8.44 -26.61
C LEU A 363 4.03 -9.09 -27.43
N ALA A 364 4.52 -10.26 -27.03
CA ALA A 364 5.60 -10.99 -27.71
C ALA A 364 5.10 -11.93 -28.83
N GLY A 365 3.81 -11.88 -29.20
CA GLY A 365 3.19 -12.80 -30.16
C GLY A 365 2.21 -12.14 -31.14
N GLU A 366 1.56 -12.99 -31.96
CA GLU A 366 0.54 -12.57 -32.92
C GLU A 366 -0.84 -13.13 -32.50
N LEU A 367 -1.85 -12.26 -32.44
CA LEU A 367 -3.23 -12.66 -32.19
C LEU A 367 -4.06 -12.54 -33.47
N ALA A 368 -4.71 -13.63 -33.86
CA ALA A 368 -5.59 -13.63 -35.03
C ALA A 368 -6.91 -12.93 -34.69
N CYS A 369 -7.20 -11.83 -35.40
CA CYS A 369 -8.46 -11.11 -35.34
C CYS A 369 -8.91 -10.77 -36.76
N ASP A 370 -10.21 -10.90 -37.02
CA ASP A 370 -10.81 -10.52 -38.29
C ASP A 370 -11.13 -9.01 -38.27
N LEU A 371 -10.20 -8.20 -38.79
CA LEU A 371 -10.30 -6.74 -38.72
C LEU A 371 -11.53 -6.20 -39.48
N SER A 372 -12.06 -6.95 -40.45
CA SER A 372 -13.24 -6.54 -41.21
C SER A 372 -14.50 -6.42 -40.35
N LYS A 373 -14.52 -7.08 -39.18
CA LYS A 373 -15.62 -7.02 -38.21
C LYS A 373 -15.58 -5.78 -37.32
N ILE A 374 -14.43 -5.15 -37.19
CA ILE A 374 -14.22 -3.99 -36.29
C ILE A 374 -13.97 -2.69 -37.05
N VAL A 375 -13.42 -2.76 -38.27
CA VAL A 375 -13.23 -1.61 -39.16
C VAL A 375 -14.51 -1.41 -39.98
N PRO A 376 -15.24 -0.29 -39.79
CA PRO A 376 -16.53 -0.08 -40.46
C PRO A 376 -16.40 -0.12 -41.99
N SER A 377 -17.35 -0.80 -42.63
CA SER A 377 -17.46 -0.84 -44.11
C SER A 377 -16.20 -1.33 -44.82
N SER A 378 -15.46 -2.26 -44.20
CA SER A 378 -14.26 -2.87 -44.78
C SER A 378 -14.46 -4.34 -45.13
N HIS A 379 -13.61 -4.86 -46.01
CA HIS A 379 -13.59 -6.27 -46.40
C HIS A 379 -12.18 -6.68 -46.81
N TYR A 380 -11.91 -7.99 -46.84
CA TYR A 380 -10.65 -8.51 -47.34
C TYR A 380 -10.73 -8.85 -48.82
N GLU A 381 -9.77 -8.35 -49.59
CA GLU A 381 -9.53 -8.72 -50.99
C GLU A 381 -8.03 -9.00 -51.18
N ASP A 382 -7.68 -10.16 -51.75
CA ASP A 382 -6.30 -10.64 -51.92
C ASP A 382 -5.40 -10.59 -50.65
N GLY A 383 -6.02 -10.75 -49.47
CA GLY A 383 -5.31 -10.75 -48.18
C GLY A 383 -5.01 -9.35 -47.63
N VAL A 384 -5.57 -8.31 -48.24
CA VAL A 384 -5.43 -6.90 -47.84
C VAL A 384 -6.80 -6.38 -47.39
N LEU A 385 -6.83 -5.57 -46.33
CA LEU A 385 -8.06 -4.93 -45.87
C LEU A 385 -8.35 -3.69 -46.73
N MET A 386 -9.52 -3.65 -47.35
CA MET A 386 -9.98 -2.54 -48.20
C MET A 386 -11.24 -1.89 -47.66
N ASP A 387 -11.40 -0.60 -47.90
CA ASP A 387 -12.59 0.16 -47.55
C ASP A 387 -13.73 0.00 -48.58
N ALA A 388 -14.87 0.68 -48.36
CA ALA A 388 -16.02 0.62 -49.27
C ALA A 388 -15.76 1.25 -50.65
N SER A 389 -14.70 2.04 -50.80
CA SER A 389 -14.27 2.67 -52.05
C SER A 389 -13.31 1.79 -52.84
N GLY A 390 -12.80 0.71 -52.23
CA GLY A 390 -11.78 -0.17 -52.80
C GLY A 390 -10.35 0.31 -52.53
N ASP A 391 -10.17 1.29 -51.63
CA ASP A 391 -8.85 1.76 -51.24
C ASP A 391 -8.27 0.89 -50.11
N VAL A 392 -6.97 0.62 -50.18
CA VAL A 392 -6.25 -0.17 -49.16
C VAL A 392 -6.17 0.60 -47.85
N ILE A 393 -6.58 -0.04 -46.76
CA ILE A 393 -6.55 0.53 -45.42
C ILE A 393 -5.14 0.41 -44.86
N ASP A 394 -4.50 1.54 -44.56
CA ASP A 394 -3.16 1.60 -43.99
C ASP A 394 -3.09 0.96 -42.60
N HIS A 395 -2.40 -0.18 -42.49
CA HIS A 395 -2.29 -0.94 -41.25
C HIS A 395 -1.58 -0.16 -40.13
N GLU A 396 -0.63 0.73 -40.45
CA GLU A 396 0.09 1.54 -39.46
C GLU A 396 -0.82 2.55 -38.74
N ARG A 397 -1.97 2.87 -39.34
CA ARG A 397 -2.97 3.77 -38.75
C ARG A 397 -4.01 3.05 -37.92
N LEU A 398 -4.07 1.72 -38.00
CA LEU A 398 -5.02 0.94 -37.25
C LEU A 398 -4.48 0.69 -35.85
N LYS A 399 -5.28 1.09 -34.87
CA LYS A 399 -5.06 0.77 -33.47
C LYS A 399 -6.27 0.03 -32.96
N VAL A 400 -6.04 -1.12 -32.33
CA VAL A 400 -7.10 -1.98 -31.81
C VAL A 400 -6.96 -2.04 -30.30
N ILE A 401 -8.09 -1.93 -29.61
CA ILE A 401 -8.20 -2.13 -28.17
C ILE A 401 -8.72 -3.55 -27.97
N LEU A 402 -7.92 -4.38 -27.30
CA LEU A 402 -8.38 -5.67 -26.78
C LEU A 402 -8.96 -5.44 -25.40
N THR A 403 -10.10 -6.05 -25.14
CA THR A 403 -10.76 -6.02 -23.84
C THR A 403 -11.07 -7.44 -23.40
N ILE A 404 -10.65 -7.82 -22.19
CA ILE A 404 -10.99 -9.11 -21.58
C ILE A 404 -11.37 -8.94 -20.11
N LYS A 405 -12.34 -9.75 -19.67
CA LYS A 405 -12.78 -9.78 -18.27
C LYS A 405 -11.81 -10.60 -17.42
N PRO A 406 -11.55 -10.22 -16.15
CA PRO A 406 -10.70 -10.98 -15.24
C PRO A 406 -11.16 -12.42 -15.06
N ASP A 407 -12.48 -12.65 -15.00
CA ASP A 407 -13.09 -13.98 -14.85
C ASP A 407 -12.91 -14.89 -16.09
N ASP A 408 -12.54 -14.30 -17.24
CA ASP A 408 -12.28 -15.05 -18.48
C ASP A 408 -10.80 -15.42 -18.64
N ILE A 409 -9.93 -15.06 -17.69
CA ILE A 409 -8.50 -15.38 -17.69
C ILE A 409 -8.23 -16.49 -16.66
N THR A 410 -7.39 -17.46 -16.99
CA THR A 410 -6.95 -18.50 -16.06
C THR A 410 -5.44 -18.42 -15.86
N MET A 411 -4.97 -18.58 -14.62
CA MET A 411 -3.54 -18.65 -14.32
C MET A 411 -3.03 -20.10 -14.37
N SER A 412 -1.82 -20.28 -14.87
CA SER A 412 -1.12 -21.56 -14.93
C SER A 412 0.32 -21.44 -14.46
N ASP A 413 0.84 -22.51 -13.85
CA ASP A 413 2.24 -22.69 -13.48
C ASP A 413 3.11 -23.16 -14.66
N ASP A 414 2.49 -23.63 -15.75
CA ASP A 414 3.17 -23.92 -17.00
C ASP A 414 3.43 -22.62 -17.78
N GLN A 415 4.72 -22.26 -17.91
CA GLN A 415 5.17 -21.01 -18.54
C GLN A 415 4.84 -20.93 -20.03
N GLU A 416 4.56 -22.06 -20.70
CA GLU A 416 4.25 -22.10 -22.14
C GLU A 416 2.74 -22.21 -22.45
N GLU A 417 1.89 -22.39 -21.43
CA GLU A 417 0.45 -22.59 -21.63
C GLU A 417 -0.30 -21.29 -21.95
N GLY A 418 0.09 -20.20 -21.28
CA GLY A 418 -0.48 -18.88 -21.47
C GLY A 418 0.07 -18.13 -22.69
N ILE A 419 -0.66 -17.08 -23.10
CA ILE A 419 -0.17 -16.13 -24.13
C ILE A 419 0.49 -14.89 -23.52
N ILE A 420 0.41 -14.74 -22.19
CA ILE A 420 1.03 -13.69 -21.39
C ILE A 420 1.66 -14.36 -20.19
N SER A 421 2.75 -13.81 -19.67
CA SER A 421 3.32 -14.22 -18.40
C SER A 421 3.77 -13.00 -17.60
N GLY A 422 3.84 -13.18 -16.28
CA GLY A 422 4.20 -12.11 -15.37
C GLY A 422 4.29 -12.59 -13.93
N HIS A 423 4.58 -11.66 -13.03
CA HIS A 423 4.62 -11.90 -11.60
C HIS A 423 3.38 -11.36 -10.92
N ILE A 424 2.87 -12.10 -9.94
CA ILE A 424 1.81 -11.61 -9.05
C ILE A 424 2.39 -10.51 -8.16
N ILE A 425 1.92 -9.29 -8.35
CA ILE A 425 2.36 -8.09 -7.60
C ILE A 425 1.35 -7.63 -6.55
N ASN A 426 0.12 -8.14 -6.62
CA ASN A 426 -0.91 -7.87 -5.64
C ASN A 426 -1.99 -8.97 -5.69
N LEU A 427 -2.64 -9.24 -4.56
CA LEU A 427 -3.80 -10.13 -4.50
C LEU A 427 -4.74 -9.67 -3.38
N ILE A 428 -6.05 -9.72 -3.65
CA ILE A 428 -7.09 -9.35 -2.68
C ILE A 428 -8.17 -10.43 -2.69
N TYR A 429 -8.56 -10.95 -1.53
CA TYR A 429 -9.67 -11.89 -1.44
C TYR A 429 -11.02 -11.16 -1.42
N LYS A 430 -11.88 -11.45 -2.39
CA LYS A 430 -13.20 -10.85 -2.59
C LYS A 430 -14.35 -11.75 -2.11
N GLY A 431 -14.17 -12.41 -0.97
CA GLY A 431 -15.20 -13.22 -0.30
C GLY A 431 -15.54 -14.55 -0.99
N ASP A 432 -15.45 -14.65 -2.32
CA ASP A 432 -15.68 -15.90 -3.07
C ASP A 432 -14.55 -16.27 -4.05
N HIS A 433 -13.64 -15.33 -4.35
CA HIS A 433 -12.45 -15.54 -5.18
C HIS A 433 -11.34 -14.56 -4.79
N TYR A 434 -10.14 -14.77 -5.31
CA TYR A 434 -9.03 -13.83 -5.25
C TYR A 434 -8.96 -12.99 -6.53
N SER A 435 -8.77 -11.69 -6.38
CA SER A 435 -8.46 -10.75 -7.46
C SER A 435 -6.97 -10.47 -7.43
N TYR A 436 -6.26 -10.91 -8.46
CA TYR A 436 -4.82 -10.78 -8.61
C TYR A 436 -4.49 -9.65 -9.57
N VAL A 437 -3.38 -8.97 -9.31
CA VAL A 437 -2.69 -8.12 -10.29
C VAL A 437 -1.41 -8.83 -10.71
N VAL A 438 -1.32 -9.16 -11.99
CA VAL A 438 -0.16 -9.81 -12.62
C VAL A 438 0.55 -8.79 -13.49
N ARG A 439 1.78 -8.44 -13.13
CA ARG A 439 2.63 -7.51 -13.89
C ARG A 439 3.51 -8.29 -14.86
N THR A 440 3.39 -7.96 -16.14
CA THR A 440 4.21 -8.54 -17.20
C THR A 440 5.61 -7.93 -17.23
N GLU A 441 6.53 -8.56 -17.98
CA GLU A 441 7.88 -8.00 -18.21
C GLU A 441 7.87 -6.61 -18.88
N ASN A 442 6.80 -6.27 -19.58
CA ASN A 442 6.62 -4.98 -20.25
C ASN A 442 5.95 -3.93 -19.33
N GLU A 443 5.86 -4.19 -18.02
CA GLU A 443 5.22 -3.33 -17.01
C GLU A 443 3.71 -3.10 -17.24
N GLU A 444 3.07 -3.94 -18.05
CA GLU A 444 1.60 -3.96 -18.18
C GLU A 444 0.97 -4.82 -17.08
N ASP A 445 -0.09 -4.30 -16.46
CA ASP A 445 -0.80 -4.94 -15.36
C ASP A 445 -2.09 -5.62 -15.84
N PHE A 446 -2.27 -6.86 -15.40
CA PHE A 446 -3.45 -7.67 -15.68
C PHE A 446 -4.18 -8.03 -14.41
N ILE A 447 -5.49 -7.77 -14.38
CA ILE A 447 -6.37 -8.18 -13.31
C ILE A 447 -6.97 -9.53 -13.67
N VAL A 448 -6.79 -10.52 -12.79
CA VAL A 448 -7.22 -11.91 -12.99
C VAL A 448 -7.97 -12.39 -11.77
N HIS A 449 -9.06 -13.12 -11.96
CA HIS A 449 -9.83 -13.69 -10.85
C HIS A 449 -9.64 -15.21 -10.81
N ASP A 450 -9.30 -15.74 -9.63
CA ASP A 450 -9.14 -17.19 -9.42
C ASP A 450 -9.71 -17.61 -8.06
N GLU A 451 -10.31 -18.80 -7.98
CA GLU A 451 -10.80 -19.37 -6.72
C GLU A 451 -9.62 -19.95 -5.89
N TYR A 452 -8.49 -20.27 -6.53
CA TYR A 452 -7.30 -20.80 -5.88
C TYR A 452 -6.38 -19.69 -5.35
N LEU A 453 -5.72 -19.96 -4.22
CA LEU A 453 -4.70 -19.09 -3.65
C LEU A 453 -3.36 -19.30 -4.35
N TRP A 454 -2.85 -18.25 -4.98
CA TRP A 454 -1.48 -18.11 -5.48
C TRP A 454 -0.69 -17.19 -4.54
N ASN A 455 0.64 -17.26 -4.55
CA ASN A 455 1.46 -16.43 -3.69
C ASN A 455 1.93 -15.15 -4.41
N MET A 456 2.21 -14.13 -3.62
CA MET A 456 2.96 -12.96 -4.08
C MET A 456 4.31 -13.39 -4.69
N ASP A 457 4.72 -12.69 -5.75
CA ASP A 457 5.92 -12.93 -6.55
C ASP A 457 5.93 -14.24 -7.37
N ASP A 458 4.88 -15.08 -7.29
CA ASP A 458 4.77 -16.26 -8.15
C ASP A 458 4.77 -15.81 -9.63
N PHE A 459 5.58 -16.49 -10.44
CA PHE A 459 5.59 -16.31 -11.89
C PHE A 459 4.51 -17.19 -12.51
N VAL A 460 3.54 -16.57 -13.16
CA VAL A 460 2.37 -17.25 -13.73
C VAL A 460 2.23 -16.96 -15.22
N SER A 461 1.66 -17.91 -15.96
CA SER A 461 1.19 -17.68 -17.31
C SER A 461 -0.33 -17.45 -17.31
N LEU A 462 -0.79 -16.51 -18.14
CA LEU A 462 -2.20 -16.18 -18.30
C LEU A 462 -2.75 -16.85 -19.55
N VAL A 463 -3.61 -17.83 -19.34
CA VAL A 463 -4.35 -18.55 -20.37
C VAL A 463 -5.59 -17.74 -20.70
N ILE A 464 -5.61 -17.19 -21.91
CA ILE A 464 -6.68 -16.34 -22.40
C ILE A 464 -7.41 -17.04 -23.56
N PRO A 465 -8.68 -17.44 -23.38
CA PRO A 465 -9.48 -17.99 -24.46
C PRO A 465 -9.76 -16.94 -25.55
N LYS A 466 -9.37 -17.23 -26.79
CA LYS A 466 -9.47 -16.29 -27.92
C LYS A 466 -10.90 -15.81 -28.19
N ASP A 467 -11.90 -16.62 -27.87
CA ASP A 467 -13.33 -16.32 -28.05
C ASP A 467 -13.89 -15.35 -26.99
N LYS A 468 -13.17 -15.13 -25.89
CA LYS A 468 -13.57 -14.18 -24.82
C LYS A 468 -12.99 -12.79 -24.99
N ILE A 469 -12.00 -12.64 -25.88
CA ILE A 469 -11.40 -11.34 -26.20
C ILE A 469 -12.35 -10.52 -27.06
N HIS A 470 -12.65 -9.31 -26.63
CA HIS A 470 -13.43 -8.34 -27.39
C HIS A 470 -12.49 -7.32 -28.04
N PHE A 471 -12.70 -7.07 -29.33
CA PHE A 471 -11.87 -6.16 -30.12
C PHE A 471 -12.67 -4.93 -30.52
N GLU A 472 -12.08 -3.75 -30.33
CA GLU A 472 -12.66 -2.49 -30.79
C GLU A 472 -11.59 -1.64 -31.47
N LEU A 473 -11.97 -0.91 -32.52
CA LEU A 473 -11.07 0.07 -33.14
C LEU A 473 -10.92 1.28 -32.21
N LYS A 474 -9.69 1.68 -31.92
CA LYS A 474 -9.43 2.93 -31.20
C LYS A 474 -9.84 4.10 -32.09
N LYS A 475 -10.80 4.90 -31.62
CA LYS A 475 -11.34 6.06 -32.33
C LYS A 475 -10.40 7.25 -32.34
#